data_AF-R8BH58-F1
#
_entry.id   AF-R8BH58-F1
#
_cell.length_a   1.000
_cell.length_b   1.000
_cell.length_c   1.000
_cell.angle_alpha   90.00
_cell.angle_beta   90.00
_cell.angle_gamma   90.00
#
_symmetry.space_group_name_H-M   'P 1'
#
loop_
_entity.id
_entity.type
_entity.pdbx_description
1 polymer ?
#
loop_
_entity_poly.entity_id
_entity_poly.type
_entity_poly.pdbx_seq_one_letter_code
_entity_poly.pdbx_strand_id
1 'polypeptide(L)'
;MFTMNGNEIAFDVENAQLGCGLNGAVYFVSMDEDGGMAKYSNNKAGAKYGTGYCDSQCARDLKWIGGKGNVEGWSPSDMDENTGIGDMGACCAEMDLWEANSMSFALTPHPCETNEYFICETTNCGGTYSEERYSGSCDPDGSYRHGNTDFYGKGKTVDTSRKFTVVTQFHGSGSTLERLSQYFIQDGNKIPVPESQYVSGGSEIDAAFCDAAKDAFGDSQKFQEMGGLPQMGDATGKGMVLVMSVWDDGYANMLWLDGERYPLDRDPSEPGVARGECPTEGSEPATVRESQRNAQVTYSNFKYG
;
A
#
# COMPACT_ATOMS: atom_id res chain seq x y z
N MET A 1 13.60 -12.47 -6.39
CA MET A 1 12.79 -11.41 -7.02
C MET A 1 11.59 -12.03 -7.73
N PHE A 2 10.45 -11.33 -7.77
CA PHE A 2 9.21 -11.80 -8.42
C PHE A 2 8.85 -10.91 -9.62
N THR A 3 8.47 -11.51 -10.74
CA THR A 3 7.89 -10.80 -11.90
C THR A 3 6.41 -11.12 -11.96
N MET A 4 5.52 -10.14 -11.93
CA MET A 4 4.11 -10.40 -11.69
C MET A 4 3.29 -10.55 -12.98
N ASN A 5 3.59 -9.78 -14.03
CA ASN A 5 2.78 -9.78 -15.26
C ASN A 5 2.65 -11.18 -15.89
N GLY A 6 1.41 -11.62 -16.10
CA GLY A 6 1.09 -12.96 -16.61
C GLY A 6 1.07 -14.07 -15.56
N ASN A 7 1.21 -13.72 -14.28
CA ASN A 7 1.15 -14.65 -13.15
C ASN A 7 0.05 -14.23 -12.16
N GLU A 8 -0.24 -15.11 -11.22
CA GLU A 8 -0.98 -14.81 -10.00
C GLU A 8 -0.14 -15.09 -8.75
N ILE A 9 -0.48 -14.42 -7.66
CA ILE A 9 0.04 -14.70 -6.33
C ILE A 9 -1.13 -14.91 -5.37
N ALA A 10 -0.99 -15.92 -4.53
CA ALA A 10 -1.98 -16.26 -3.51
C ALA A 10 -1.32 -16.49 -2.16
N PHE A 11 -1.99 -16.11 -1.09
CA PHE A 11 -1.56 -16.39 0.28
C PHE A 11 -2.76 -16.43 1.22
N ASP A 12 -2.62 -17.18 2.31
CA ASP A 12 -3.62 -17.24 3.38
C ASP A 12 -3.34 -16.14 4.41
N VAL A 13 -4.41 -15.51 4.91
CA VAL A 13 -4.37 -14.41 5.88
C VAL A 13 -5.22 -14.75 7.10
N GLU A 14 -4.68 -14.49 8.28
CA GLU A 14 -5.42 -14.40 9.55
C GLU A 14 -5.17 -13.03 10.17
N ASN A 15 -6.12 -12.11 10.06
CA ASN A 15 -6.00 -10.72 10.53
C ASN A 15 -7.14 -10.30 11.49
N ALA A 16 -7.87 -11.26 12.07
CA ALA A 16 -9.02 -11.00 12.95
C ALA A 16 -8.71 -10.12 14.17
N GLN A 17 -7.44 -10.09 14.59
CA GLN A 17 -6.94 -9.30 15.72
C GLN A 17 -6.47 -7.90 15.32
N LEU A 18 -6.31 -7.60 14.03
CA LEU A 18 -6.06 -6.25 13.56
C LEU A 18 -7.39 -5.49 13.52
N GLY A 19 -7.63 -4.62 14.49
CA GLY A 19 -8.75 -3.69 14.51
C GLY A 19 -8.44 -2.40 13.76
N CYS A 20 -9.30 -1.40 13.96
CA CYS A 20 -9.13 -0.05 13.43
C CYS A 20 -7.77 0.54 13.78
N GLY A 21 -7.15 1.29 12.87
CA GLY A 21 -5.87 1.96 13.13
C GLY A 21 -4.62 1.10 12.92
N LEU A 22 -4.77 -0.21 12.68
CA LEU A 22 -3.67 -1.09 12.28
C LEU A 22 -3.77 -1.45 10.80
N ASN A 23 -2.64 -1.68 10.16
CA ASN A 23 -2.53 -2.25 8.83
C ASN A 23 -1.55 -3.41 8.86
N GLY A 24 -2.01 -4.58 8.43
CA GLY A 24 -1.13 -5.68 8.06
C GLY A 24 -0.98 -5.71 6.55
N ALA A 25 0.20 -5.35 6.05
CA ALA A 25 0.44 -5.21 4.63
C ALA A 25 1.24 -6.36 4.00
N VAL A 26 0.87 -6.73 2.76
CA VAL A 26 1.65 -7.59 1.85
C VAL A 26 1.72 -6.90 0.50
N TYR A 27 2.94 -6.59 0.07
CA TYR A 27 3.15 -5.74 -1.10
C TYR A 27 4.49 -6.03 -1.76
N PHE A 28 4.70 -5.42 -2.91
CA PHE A 28 5.96 -5.52 -3.66
C PHE A 28 6.56 -4.14 -3.86
N VAL A 29 7.89 -4.05 -3.76
CA VAL A 29 8.65 -2.83 -4.04
C VAL A 29 9.81 -3.10 -5.00
N SER A 30 10.17 -2.09 -5.80
CA SER A 30 11.25 -2.17 -6.81
C SER A 30 12.65 -1.95 -6.20
N MET A 31 12.95 -2.68 -5.14
CA MET A 31 14.28 -2.69 -4.48
C MET A 31 15.31 -3.48 -5.30
N ASP A 32 16.59 -3.14 -5.11
CA ASP A 32 17.70 -3.96 -5.61
C ASP A 32 17.80 -5.29 -4.86
N GLU A 33 18.05 -6.40 -5.58
CA GLU A 33 18.14 -7.75 -5.00
C GLU A 33 19.21 -7.88 -3.89
N ASP A 34 20.31 -7.12 -4.00
CA ASP A 34 21.40 -7.12 -3.01
C ASP A 34 21.23 -6.06 -1.91
N GLY A 35 20.09 -5.36 -1.87
CA GLY A 35 19.84 -4.25 -0.95
C GLY A 35 20.67 -3.01 -1.26
N GLY A 36 21.18 -2.87 -2.48
CA GLY A 36 21.93 -1.72 -2.99
C GLY A 36 23.46 -1.84 -2.83
N MET A 37 24.01 -3.02 -2.50
CA MET A 37 25.46 -3.17 -2.29
C MET A 37 26.29 -2.88 -3.54
N ALA A 38 25.84 -3.32 -4.71
CA ALA A 38 26.53 -3.09 -5.98
C ALA A 38 26.52 -1.60 -6.38
N LYS A 39 25.43 -0.88 -6.09
CA LYS A 39 25.29 0.55 -6.40
C LYS A 39 26.00 1.43 -5.36
N TYR A 40 25.93 1.08 -4.09
CA TYR A 40 26.42 1.89 -2.99
C TYR A 40 27.56 1.19 -2.26
N SER A 41 28.80 1.48 -2.68
CA SER A 41 29.99 0.82 -2.13
C SER A 41 30.17 0.95 -0.60
N ASN A 42 29.55 1.94 0.04
CA ASN A 42 29.54 2.09 1.50
C ASN A 42 28.54 1.17 2.21
N ASN A 43 27.54 0.64 1.50
CA ASN A 43 26.68 -0.42 2.02
C ASN A 43 27.44 -1.75 2.03
N LYS A 44 27.90 -2.15 3.22
CA LYS A 44 28.57 -3.44 3.45
C LYS A 44 27.64 -4.51 4.02
N ALA A 45 26.38 -4.17 4.28
CA ALA A 45 25.41 -5.02 4.96
C ALA A 45 24.51 -5.74 3.95
N GLY A 46 23.87 -4.99 3.04
CA GLY A 46 23.02 -5.51 1.97
C GLY A 46 21.73 -6.17 2.44
N ALA A 47 21.09 -6.89 1.51
CA ALA A 47 19.82 -7.59 1.73
C ALA A 47 19.85 -8.53 2.95
N LYS A 48 21.02 -9.09 3.30
CA LYS A 48 21.19 -9.92 4.52
C LYS A 48 20.77 -9.19 5.81
N TYR A 49 20.86 -7.86 5.83
CA TYR A 49 20.49 -7.00 6.95
C TYR A 49 19.26 -6.13 6.63
N GLY A 50 18.54 -6.39 5.54
CA GLY A 50 17.34 -5.66 5.16
C GLY A 50 17.60 -4.21 4.72
N THR A 51 18.74 -3.91 4.11
CA THR A 51 19.01 -2.56 3.58
C THR A 51 18.34 -2.32 2.24
N GLY A 52 18.20 -1.04 1.86
CA GLY A 52 17.81 -0.64 0.50
C GLY A 52 16.30 -0.51 0.29
N TYR A 53 15.51 -0.46 1.37
CA TYR A 53 14.08 -0.23 1.29
C TYR A 53 13.76 1.09 0.58
N CYS A 54 12.67 1.08 -0.17
CA CYS A 54 12.06 2.19 -0.89
C CYS A 54 10.59 1.82 -1.13
N ASP A 55 9.75 2.83 -1.34
CA ASP A 55 8.36 2.66 -1.71
C ASP A 55 7.86 3.91 -2.47
N SER A 56 6.57 3.93 -2.81
CA SER A 56 5.95 5.05 -3.55
C SER A 56 5.77 6.31 -2.70
N GLN A 57 5.89 6.18 -1.38
CA GLN A 57 5.81 7.30 -0.44
C GLN A 57 7.12 8.06 -0.34
N CYS A 58 8.19 7.59 -1.01
CA CYS A 58 9.51 8.20 -0.96
C CYS A 58 10.02 8.34 0.49
N ALA A 59 9.85 7.28 1.28
CA ALA A 59 10.05 7.25 2.73
C ALA A 59 11.34 7.95 3.20
N ARG A 60 11.17 8.98 4.04
CA ARG A 60 12.25 9.82 4.61
C ARG A 60 12.63 9.44 6.05
N ASP A 61 11.90 8.52 6.64
CA ASP A 61 12.12 7.98 7.99
C ASP A 61 13.14 6.83 8.02
N LEU A 62 13.62 6.41 6.85
CA LEU A 62 14.69 5.43 6.73
C LEU A 62 16.00 5.99 7.28
N LYS A 63 16.56 5.27 8.24
CA LYS A 63 17.82 5.63 8.93
C LYS A 63 19.06 5.48 8.02
N TRP A 64 18.97 4.66 6.97
CA TRP A 64 20.05 4.40 6.01
C TRP A 64 19.53 4.41 4.58
N ILE A 65 20.05 5.32 3.75
CA ILE A 65 19.66 5.52 2.35
C ILE A 65 20.94 5.63 1.52
N GLY A 66 21.03 4.91 0.39
CA GLY A 66 22.19 4.99 -0.50
C GLY A 66 23.56 4.68 0.15
N GLY A 67 23.59 3.84 1.18
CA GLY A 67 24.80 3.53 1.95
C GLY A 67 25.30 4.67 2.84
N LYS A 68 24.44 5.64 3.17
CA LYS A 68 24.70 6.76 4.08
C LYS A 68 23.67 6.78 5.22
N GLY A 69 24.06 7.30 6.38
CA GLY A 69 23.11 7.56 7.46
C GLY A 69 22.28 8.81 7.13
N ASN A 70 20.97 8.73 7.32
CA ASN A 70 20.04 9.84 7.05
C ASN A 70 19.92 10.80 8.25
N VAL A 71 21.05 11.20 8.84
CA VAL A 71 21.09 12.01 10.07
C VAL A 71 21.00 13.51 9.81
N GLU A 72 21.36 13.94 8.60
CA GLU A 72 21.25 15.34 8.19
C GLU A 72 19.77 15.74 8.11
N GLY A 73 19.45 16.90 8.70
CA GLY A 73 18.08 17.40 8.79
C GLY A 73 17.12 16.58 9.66
N TRP A 74 17.62 15.59 10.42
CA TRP A 74 16.74 14.69 11.18
C TRP A 74 15.85 15.43 12.18
N SER A 75 14.53 15.35 11.95
CA SER A 75 13.50 15.87 12.84
C SER A 75 12.72 14.70 13.46
N PRO A 76 12.68 14.55 14.80
CA PRO A 76 11.84 13.56 15.45
C PRO A 76 10.35 13.75 15.08
N SER A 77 9.60 12.64 15.06
CA SER A 77 8.14 12.69 14.93
C SER A 77 7.50 13.13 16.25
N ASP A 78 6.48 13.99 16.18
CA ASP A 78 5.66 14.37 17.34
C ASP A 78 4.69 13.24 17.75
N MET A 79 4.43 12.28 16.86
CA MET A 79 3.45 11.20 17.04
C MET A 79 4.09 9.83 17.36
N ASP A 80 5.41 9.70 17.18
CA ASP A 80 6.13 8.46 17.42
C ASP A 80 7.56 8.70 17.90
N GLU A 81 7.85 8.29 19.13
CA GLU A 81 9.17 8.44 19.76
C GLU A 81 10.30 7.65 19.06
N ASN A 82 9.96 6.68 18.21
CA ASN A 82 10.93 5.79 17.55
C ASN A 82 11.31 6.24 16.13
N THR A 83 10.62 7.24 15.60
CA THR A 83 10.75 7.68 14.22
C THR A 83 11.05 9.18 14.12
N GLY A 84 11.30 9.61 12.89
CA GLY A 84 11.63 10.96 12.51
C GLY A 84 11.88 10.97 11.02
N ILE A 85 12.16 12.14 10.44
CA ILE A 85 12.43 12.28 9.01
C ILE A 85 13.77 12.96 8.81
N GLY A 86 14.60 12.43 7.92
CA GLY A 86 15.84 13.07 7.47
C GLY A 86 15.65 13.86 6.17
N ASP A 87 16.76 14.38 5.65
CA ASP A 87 16.78 15.13 4.39
C ASP A 87 16.63 14.24 3.15
N MET A 88 17.05 12.97 3.21
CA MET A 88 16.92 12.02 2.10
C MET A 88 15.65 11.19 2.22
N GLY A 89 15.03 10.86 1.09
CA GLY A 89 14.00 9.82 0.96
C GLY A 89 14.39 8.76 -0.06
N ALA A 90 13.83 7.56 0.07
CA ALA A 90 14.06 6.46 -0.88
C ALA A 90 12.75 6.13 -1.61
N CYS A 91 12.74 6.35 -2.92
CA CYS A 91 11.58 6.17 -3.77
C CYS A 91 11.76 4.95 -4.68
N CYS A 92 10.66 4.25 -4.95
CA CYS A 92 10.55 3.30 -6.05
C CYS A 92 9.09 2.92 -6.29
N ALA A 93 8.80 2.23 -7.39
CA ALA A 93 7.45 1.74 -7.64
C ALA A 93 7.05 0.67 -6.62
N GLU A 94 5.76 0.68 -6.27
CA GLU A 94 5.14 -0.14 -5.25
C GLU A 94 3.84 -0.78 -5.77
N MET A 95 3.59 -2.02 -5.38
CA MET A 95 2.38 -2.76 -5.73
C MET A 95 1.82 -3.39 -4.47
N ASP A 96 0.83 -2.71 -3.89
CA ASP A 96 0.15 -3.14 -2.70
C ASP A 96 -0.88 -4.20 -3.05
N LEU A 97 -0.57 -5.46 -2.73
CA LEU A 97 -1.52 -6.56 -2.93
C LEU A 97 -2.61 -6.54 -1.86
N TRP A 98 -2.24 -6.09 -0.68
CA TRP A 98 -3.02 -6.24 0.53
C TRP A 98 -2.57 -5.21 1.56
N GLU A 99 -3.37 -4.18 1.75
CA GLU A 99 -3.32 -3.33 2.93
C GLU A 99 -4.62 -3.51 3.68
N ALA A 100 -4.60 -4.08 4.88
CA ALA A 100 -5.84 -4.45 5.52
C ALA A 100 -5.76 -4.62 7.03
N ASN A 101 -6.93 -4.48 7.63
CA ASN A 101 -7.25 -5.01 8.94
C ASN A 101 -8.57 -5.78 8.87
N SER A 102 -9.18 -6.09 10.02
CA SER A 102 -10.44 -6.85 10.05
C SER A 102 -11.67 -6.07 9.57
N MET A 103 -11.53 -4.77 9.28
CA MET A 103 -12.60 -3.86 8.87
C MET A 103 -12.55 -3.48 7.39
N SER A 104 -11.36 -3.26 6.85
CA SER A 104 -11.14 -2.81 5.48
C SER A 104 -9.92 -3.48 4.81
N PHE A 105 -9.87 -3.47 3.47
CA PHE A 105 -8.71 -3.91 2.67
C PHE A 105 -8.48 -3.04 1.41
N ALA A 106 -7.27 -2.98 0.86
CA ALA A 106 -7.02 -2.32 -0.42
C ALA A 106 -6.04 -3.11 -1.29
N LEU A 107 -6.21 -2.95 -2.60
CA LEU A 107 -5.29 -3.37 -3.66
C LEU A 107 -4.94 -2.13 -4.46
N THR A 108 -3.65 -1.74 -4.47
CA THR A 108 -3.25 -0.46 -5.04
C THR A 108 -1.94 -0.53 -5.84
N PRO A 109 -1.96 -0.20 -7.14
CA PRO A 109 -0.74 0.01 -7.92
C PRO A 109 -0.21 1.44 -7.76
N HIS A 110 1.07 1.59 -7.42
CA HIS A 110 1.74 2.87 -7.26
C HIS A 110 2.95 3.00 -8.20
N PRO A 111 2.74 3.49 -9.44
CA PRO A 111 3.83 3.77 -10.35
C PRO A 111 4.63 5.00 -9.93
N CYS A 112 5.89 5.05 -10.37
CA CYS A 112 6.75 6.22 -10.27
C CYS A 112 7.32 6.57 -11.66
N GLU A 113 7.69 7.82 -11.90
CA GLU A 113 8.37 8.21 -13.15
C GLU A 113 9.64 7.37 -13.37
N THR A 114 10.38 7.13 -12.28
CA THR A 114 11.47 6.16 -12.21
C THR A 114 11.06 5.02 -11.28
N ASN A 115 10.75 3.86 -11.86
CA ASN A 115 10.31 2.71 -11.09
C ASN A 115 11.41 2.08 -10.22
N GLU A 116 12.66 2.12 -10.66
CA GLU A 116 13.81 1.58 -9.92
C GLU A 116 14.15 2.46 -8.71
N TYR A 117 14.80 1.90 -7.69
CA TYR A 117 15.31 2.65 -6.54
C TYR A 117 16.01 3.96 -6.93
N PHE A 118 15.51 5.08 -6.41
CA PHE A 118 16.17 6.38 -6.49
C PHE A 118 16.07 7.15 -5.17
N ILE A 119 17.00 8.09 -4.98
CA ILE A 119 17.05 8.93 -3.78
C ILE A 119 16.48 10.30 -4.13
N CYS A 120 15.55 10.79 -3.32
CA CYS A 120 15.07 12.17 -3.37
C CYS A 120 15.65 12.97 -2.19
N GLU A 121 15.63 14.29 -2.29
CA GLU A 121 16.10 15.20 -1.24
C GLU A 121 15.03 16.26 -0.91
N THR A 122 14.79 16.47 0.39
CA THR A 122 13.94 17.53 0.96
C THR A 122 12.52 17.58 0.36
N THR A 123 12.12 18.72 -0.22
CA THR A 123 10.76 18.98 -0.72
C THR A 123 10.45 18.23 -2.01
N ASN A 124 11.46 17.73 -2.73
CA ASN A 124 11.25 17.06 -4.03
C ASN A 124 10.80 15.60 -3.88
N CYS A 125 10.70 15.10 -2.64
CA CYS A 125 10.25 13.73 -2.38
C CYS A 125 8.74 13.56 -2.59
N GLY A 126 7.91 14.57 -2.32
CA GLY A 126 6.48 14.37 -2.16
C GLY A 126 6.16 13.31 -1.08
N GLY A 127 5.04 12.61 -1.23
CA GLY A 127 4.65 11.52 -0.35
C GLY A 127 4.12 11.97 1.02
N THR A 128 3.78 11.00 1.86
CA THR A 128 2.97 11.19 3.07
C THR A 128 3.53 12.21 4.07
N TYR A 129 4.85 12.33 4.23
CA TYR A 129 5.48 13.24 5.21
C TYR A 129 6.08 14.52 4.59
N SER A 130 5.62 14.91 3.40
CA SER A 130 6.02 16.17 2.75
C SER A 130 4.95 17.26 2.94
N GLU A 131 5.37 18.52 2.82
CA GLU A 131 4.42 19.66 2.79
C GLU A 131 3.47 19.58 1.59
N GLU A 132 3.97 19.06 0.45
CA GLU A 132 3.20 18.87 -0.78
C GLU A 132 3.22 17.40 -1.21
N ARG A 133 2.24 16.61 -0.75
CA ARG A 133 2.13 15.15 -1.02
C ARG A 133 2.34 14.78 -2.50
N TYR A 134 1.84 15.58 -3.43
CA TYR A 134 1.85 15.30 -4.87
C TYR A 134 3.03 15.93 -5.63
N SER A 135 3.97 16.61 -4.97
CA SER A 135 5.12 17.26 -5.63
C SER A 135 6.24 16.29 -6.04
N GLY A 136 6.17 15.04 -5.56
CA GLY A 136 7.14 13.98 -5.85
C GLY A 136 6.92 13.26 -7.18
N SER A 137 7.79 12.30 -7.48
CA SER A 137 7.79 11.50 -8.73
C SER A 137 7.13 10.12 -8.58
N CYS A 138 6.29 9.93 -7.56
CA CYS A 138 5.51 8.71 -7.31
C CYS A 138 4.04 9.05 -6.98
N ASP A 139 3.13 8.09 -7.20
CA ASP A 139 1.71 8.21 -6.82
C ASP A 139 1.48 7.78 -5.36
N PRO A 140 0.96 8.66 -4.47
CA PRO A 140 0.84 8.35 -3.05
C PRO A 140 -0.53 7.81 -2.57
N ASP A 141 -1.50 7.50 -3.46
CA ASP A 141 -2.91 7.21 -3.11
C ASP A 141 -3.42 5.78 -3.49
N GLY A 142 -4.33 5.18 -2.67
CA GLY A 142 -5.00 3.87 -2.86
C GLY A 142 -6.35 3.67 -2.11
N SER A 143 -7.18 2.64 -2.42
CA SER A 143 -8.61 2.61 -1.99
C SER A 143 -9.36 1.26 -1.73
N TYR A 144 -10.18 1.21 -0.65
CA TYR A 144 -11.24 0.22 -0.27
C TYR A 144 -12.69 0.66 -0.67
N ARG A 145 -12.77 1.68 -1.50
CA ARG A 145 -13.71 2.82 -1.38
C ARG A 145 -15.06 2.66 -2.10
N HIS A 146 -15.42 1.45 -2.52
CA HIS A 146 -16.34 1.25 -3.66
C HIS A 146 -17.80 0.92 -3.32
N GLY A 147 -18.25 1.20 -2.09
CA GLY A 147 -19.66 1.20 -1.70
C GLY A 147 -20.27 -0.17 -1.35
N ASN A 148 -19.48 -1.24 -1.32
CA ASN A 148 -19.95 -2.59 -0.96
C ASN A 148 -19.67 -2.91 0.52
N THR A 149 -20.45 -2.31 1.43
CA THR A 149 -20.18 -2.36 2.88
C THR A 149 -20.37 -3.74 3.51
N ASP A 150 -21.16 -4.65 2.91
CA ASP A 150 -21.42 -6.00 3.44
C ASP A 150 -20.47 -7.08 2.89
N PHE A 151 -19.45 -6.68 2.13
CA PHE A 151 -18.55 -7.62 1.47
C PHE A 151 -17.45 -8.14 2.40
N TYR A 152 -16.75 -7.29 3.13
CA TYR A 152 -15.57 -7.66 3.91
C TYR A 152 -15.67 -7.19 5.35
N GLY A 153 -15.42 -8.09 6.31
CA GLY A 153 -15.43 -7.82 7.74
C GLY A 153 -15.96 -9.00 8.57
N LYS A 154 -16.03 -8.85 9.90
CA LYS A 154 -16.44 -9.94 10.79
C LYS A 154 -17.90 -10.33 10.52
N GLY A 155 -18.14 -11.57 10.10
CA GLY A 155 -19.47 -12.08 9.75
C GLY A 155 -20.04 -11.58 8.41
N LYS A 156 -19.24 -10.91 7.58
CA LYS A 156 -19.61 -10.46 6.23
C LYS A 156 -19.29 -11.55 5.17
N THR A 157 -19.43 -11.23 3.88
CA THR A 157 -19.23 -12.19 2.77
C THR A 157 -17.84 -12.85 2.81
N VAL A 158 -16.80 -12.04 3.00
CA VAL A 158 -15.48 -12.45 3.43
C VAL A 158 -15.39 -12.20 4.94
N ASP A 159 -15.50 -13.28 5.70
CA ASP A 159 -15.55 -13.22 7.17
C ASP A 159 -14.14 -13.11 7.76
N THR A 160 -13.77 -11.91 8.20
CA THR A 160 -12.42 -11.62 8.74
C THR A 160 -12.19 -12.20 10.13
N SER A 161 -13.20 -12.81 10.76
CA SER A 161 -13.00 -13.53 12.03
C SER A 161 -12.28 -14.87 11.86
N ARG A 162 -12.08 -15.32 10.61
CA ARG A 162 -11.49 -16.61 10.26
C ARG A 162 -10.49 -16.44 9.12
N LYS A 163 -9.63 -17.45 8.93
CA LYS A 163 -8.68 -17.50 7.83
C LYS A 163 -9.38 -17.48 6.47
N PHE A 164 -8.77 -16.79 5.50
CA PHE A 164 -9.15 -16.81 4.08
C PHE A 164 -7.89 -16.72 3.22
N THR A 165 -8.01 -17.08 1.94
CA THR A 165 -6.94 -16.89 0.94
C THR A 165 -7.24 -15.63 0.15
N VAL A 166 -6.22 -14.79 -0.07
CA VAL A 166 -6.21 -13.68 -1.01
C VAL A 166 -5.54 -14.18 -2.30
N VAL A 167 -6.14 -13.92 -3.46
CA VAL A 167 -5.52 -14.20 -4.75
C VAL A 167 -5.55 -12.95 -5.62
N THR A 168 -4.38 -12.48 -6.04
CA THR A 168 -4.21 -11.34 -6.94
C THR A 168 -3.64 -11.81 -8.27
N GLN A 169 -4.30 -11.45 -9.37
CA GLN A 169 -3.93 -11.85 -10.72
C GLN A 169 -3.48 -10.63 -11.55
N PHE A 170 -2.36 -10.78 -12.25
CA PHE A 170 -1.76 -9.73 -13.07
C PHE A 170 -1.95 -10.08 -14.54
N HIS A 171 -3.04 -9.59 -15.13
CA HIS A 171 -3.37 -9.90 -16.52
C HIS A 171 -2.46 -9.09 -17.44
N GLY A 172 -1.65 -9.77 -18.23
CA GLY A 172 -0.67 -9.14 -19.11
C GLY A 172 0.50 -10.07 -19.41
N SER A 173 1.59 -9.52 -19.93
CA SER A 173 2.83 -10.27 -20.20
C SER A 173 4.02 -9.34 -20.37
N GLY A 174 5.22 -9.79 -19.98
CA GLY A 174 6.43 -8.97 -20.09
C GLY A 174 6.29 -7.68 -19.29
N SER A 175 6.49 -6.53 -19.92
CA SER A 175 6.32 -5.20 -19.33
C SER A 175 4.91 -4.61 -19.51
N THR A 176 3.93 -5.42 -19.95
CA THR A 176 2.55 -4.99 -20.15
C THR A 176 1.67 -5.54 -19.05
N LEU A 177 1.04 -4.64 -18.30
CA LEU A 177 -0.04 -4.92 -17.36
C LEU A 177 -1.33 -4.33 -17.92
N GLU A 178 -2.31 -5.18 -18.23
CA GLU A 178 -3.59 -4.77 -18.81
C GLU A 178 -4.59 -4.43 -17.71
N ARG A 179 -4.65 -5.30 -16.68
CA ARG A 179 -5.56 -5.16 -15.54
C ARG A 179 -5.10 -6.01 -14.35
N LEU A 180 -5.53 -5.62 -13.16
CA LEU A 180 -5.43 -6.44 -11.94
C LEU A 180 -6.81 -6.95 -11.54
N SER A 181 -6.89 -8.20 -11.12
CA SER A 181 -8.08 -8.71 -10.45
C SER A 181 -7.71 -9.33 -9.11
N GLN A 182 -8.63 -9.27 -8.16
CA GLN A 182 -8.48 -9.93 -6.87
C GLN A 182 -9.75 -10.69 -6.52
N TYR A 183 -9.57 -11.84 -5.87
CA TYR A 183 -10.66 -12.61 -5.31
C TYR A 183 -10.19 -13.32 -4.05
N PHE A 184 -11.16 -13.80 -3.27
CA PHE A 184 -10.90 -14.52 -2.03
C PHE A 184 -11.29 -15.99 -2.15
N ILE A 185 -10.69 -16.83 -1.31
CA ILE A 185 -11.17 -18.19 -1.07
C ILE A 185 -11.42 -18.34 0.44
N GLN A 186 -12.66 -18.65 0.81
CA GLN A 186 -13.01 -18.95 2.20
C GLN A 186 -13.95 -20.15 2.24
N ASP A 187 -13.68 -21.09 3.16
CA ASP A 187 -14.39 -22.37 3.27
C ASP A 187 -14.44 -23.17 1.95
N GLY A 188 -13.41 -23.04 1.11
CA GLY A 188 -13.31 -23.70 -0.19
C GLY A 188 -14.09 -23.03 -1.33
N ASN A 189 -14.77 -21.90 -1.06
CA ASN A 189 -15.54 -21.17 -2.07
C ASN A 189 -14.75 -19.99 -2.62
N LYS A 190 -14.74 -19.82 -3.94
CA LYS A 190 -14.24 -18.61 -4.60
C LYS A 190 -15.24 -17.47 -4.42
N ILE A 191 -14.76 -16.34 -3.91
CA ILE A 191 -15.53 -15.12 -3.63
C ILE A 191 -14.92 -13.99 -4.46
N PRO A 192 -15.53 -13.60 -5.61
CA PRO A 192 -15.04 -12.49 -6.41
C PRO A 192 -15.24 -11.15 -5.69
N VAL A 193 -14.33 -10.19 -5.92
CA VAL A 193 -14.55 -8.79 -5.51
C VAL A 193 -15.77 -8.23 -6.27
N PRO A 194 -16.74 -7.59 -5.58
CA PRO A 194 -17.93 -7.03 -6.22
C PRO A 194 -17.60 -5.80 -7.06
N GLU A 195 -18.45 -5.51 -8.04
CA GLU A 195 -18.36 -4.26 -8.80
C GLU A 195 -18.56 -3.03 -7.91
N SER A 196 -17.86 -1.95 -8.24
CA SER A 196 -18.03 -0.64 -7.61
C SER A 196 -19.45 -0.10 -7.78
N GLN A 197 -20.02 0.41 -6.69
CA GLN A 197 -21.32 1.10 -6.70
C GLN A 197 -21.24 2.51 -7.30
N TYR A 198 -20.02 3.05 -7.46
CA TYR A 198 -19.78 4.40 -7.98
C TYR A 198 -19.25 4.40 -9.43
N VAL A 199 -18.71 3.27 -9.89
CA VAL A 199 -18.09 3.12 -11.22
C VAL A 199 -18.60 1.83 -11.87
N SER A 200 -19.43 1.97 -12.90
CA SER A 200 -20.06 0.85 -13.62
C SER A 200 -19.01 -0.09 -14.23
N GLY A 201 -19.14 -1.40 -13.98
CA GLY A 201 -18.21 -2.42 -14.47
C GLY A 201 -16.88 -2.50 -13.71
N GLY A 202 -16.69 -1.69 -12.66
CA GLY A 202 -15.44 -1.59 -11.91
C GLY A 202 -15.27 -2.69 -10.86
N SER A 203 -14.94 -3.91 -11.27
CA SER A 203 -14.53 -5.01 -10.36
C SER A 203 -13.04 -5.37 -10.46
N GLU A 204 -12.34 -4.75 -11.41
CA GLU A 204 -10.95 -4.98 -11.74
C GLU A 204 -10.26 -3.63 -11.93
N ILE A 205 -8.97 -3.57 -11.64
CA ILE A 205 -8.18 -2.35 -11.81
C ILE A 205 -7.62 -2.36 -13.23
N ASP A 206 -8.30 -1.68 -14.15
CA ASP A 206 -7.80 -1.33 -15.47
C ASP A 206 -7.68 0.21 -15.61
N ALA A 207 -7.13 0.68 -16.73
CA ALA A 207 -6.92 2.12 -16.92
C ALA A 207 -8.23 2.91 -16.92
N ALA A 208 -9.31 2.36 -17.50
CA ALA A 208 -10.60 3.02 -17.56
C ALA A 208 -11.26 3.11 -16.18
N PHE A 209 -11.12 2.08 -15.36
CA PHE A 209 -11.56 2.09 -13.97
C PHE A 209 -10.80 3.12 -13.14
N CYS A 210 -9.46 3.19 -13.27
CA CYS A 210 -8.66 4.19 -12.56
C CYS A 210 -9.12 5.62 -12.87
N ASP A 211 -9.28 5.95 -14.16
CA ASP A 211 -9.75 7.28 -14.59
C ASP A 211 -11.14 7.58 -14.03
N ALA A 212 -12.09 6.65 -14.21
CA ALA A 212 -13.46 6.83 -13.77
C ALA A 212 -13.60 6.91 -12.23
N ALA A 213 -12.79 6.16 -11.48
CA ALA A 213 -12.77 6.20 -10.02
C ALA A 213 -12.23 7.54 -9.51
N LYS A 214 -11.10 8.01 -10.06
CA LYS A 214 -10.53 9.31 -9.68
C LYS A 214 -11.51 10.45 -9.97
N ASP A 215 -12.19 10.42 -11.10
CA ASP A 215 -13.23 11.39 -11.46
C ASP A 215 -14.45 11.32 -10.52
N ALA A 216 -14.97 10.11 -10.25
CA ALA A 216 -16.13 9.91 -9.39
C ALA A 216 -15.87 10.38 -7.94
N PHE A 217 -14.62 10.31 -7.50
CA PHE A 217 -14.20 10.62 -6.14
C PHE A 217 -13.62 12.03 -5.97
N GLY A 218 -13.28 12.70 -7.08
CA GLY A 218 -12.65 14.02 -7.10
C GLY A 218 -11.20 13.99 -6.58
N ASP A 219 -10.48 12.91 -6.86
CA ASP A 219 -9.11 12.68 -6.41
C ASP A 219 -8.07 13.26 -7.39
N SER A 220 -6.82 13.35 -6.92
CA SER A 220 -5.67 13.68 -7.76
C SER A 220 -5.46 12.65 -8.89
N GLN A 221 -5.10 13.14 -10.08
CA GLN A 221 -4.78 12.34 -11.27
C GLN A 221 -3.30 11.91 -11.30
N LYS A 222 -2.63 11.90 -10.14
CA LYS A 222 -1.19 11.61 -10.03
C LYS A 222 -0.84 10.24 -10.62
N PHE A 223 -1.69 9.22 -10.41
CA PHE A 223 -1.54 7.91 -11.04
C PHE A 223 -1.32 8.01 -12.57
N GLN A 224 -2.17 8.78 -13.25
CA GLN A 224 -2.12 9.01 -14.68
C GLN A 224 -0.89 9.85 -15.07
N GLU A 225 -0.56 10.88 -14.28
CA GLU A 225 0.64 11.70 -14.48
C GLU A 225 1.93 10.88 -14.41
N MET A 226 1.98 9.87 -13.53
CA MET A 226 3.12 8.94 -13.42
C MET A 226 3.10 7.82 -14.49
N GLY A 227 2.14 7.85 -15.43
CA GLY A 227 2.06 6.90 -16.54
C GLY A 227 1.15 5.68 -16.29
N GLY A 228 0.43 5.65 -15.17
CA GLY A 228 -0.65 4.70 -14.85
C GLY A 228 -0.25 3.23 -14.92
N LEU A 229 -1.21 2.37 -15.30
CA LEU A 229 -0.98 0.93 -15.43
C LEU A 229 0.14 0.54 -16.40
N PRO A 230 0.37 1.23 -17.54
CA PRO A 230 1.55 0.97 -18.37
C PRO A 230 2.87 1.14 -17.60
N GLN A 231 3.01 2.21 -16.82
CA GLN A 231 4.21 2.43 -16.01
C GLN A 231 4.31 1.40 -14.88
N MET A 232 3.19 1.07 -14.23
CA MET A 232 3.16 0.00 -13.25
C MET A 232 3.57 -1.34 -13.89
N GLY A 233 3.12 -1.60 -15.12
CA GLY A 233 3.47 -2.77 -15.92
C GLY A 233 4.96 -2.92 -16.20
N ASP A 234 5.68 -1.80 -16.39
CA ASP A 234 7.15 -1.82 -16.50
C ASP A 234 7.81 -2.29 -15.20
N ALA A 235 7.34 -1.82 -14.04
CA ALA A 235 7.83 -2.26 -12.73
C ALA A 235 7.48 -3.72 -12.44
N THR A 236 6.21 -4.11 -12.58
CA THR A 236 5.73 -5.47 -12.31
C THR A 236 6.23 -6.50 -13.32
N GLY A 237 6.68 -6.06 -14.50
CA GLY A 237 7.37 -6.89 -15.49
C GLY A 237 8.83 -7.17 -15.13
N LYS A 238 9.40 -6.41 -14.20
CA LYS A 238 10.73 -6.60 -13.63
C LYS A 238 10.64 -7.31 -12.28
N GLY A 239 11.80 -7.71 -11.76
CA GLY A 239 11.87 -8.36 -10.46
C GLY A 239 11.59 -7.36 -9.34
N MET A 240 10.58 -7.61 -8.52
CA MET A 240 10.27 -6.86 -7.29
C MET A 240 10.49 -7.72 -6.02
N VAL A 241 10.69 -7.07 -4.87
CA VAL A 241 10.87 -7.69 -3.56
C VAL A 241 9.53 -7.78 -2.83
N LEU A 242 9.17 -8.96 -2.33
CA LEU A 242 8.00 -9.13 -1.47
C LEU A 242 8.27 -8.56 -0.08
N VAL A 243 7.34 -7.75 0.42
CA VAL A 243 7.35 -7.20 1.77
C VAL A 243 6.12 -7.67 2.53
N MET A 244 6.31 -7.96 3.82
CA MET A 244 5.25 -8.26 4.77
C MET A 244 5.47 -7.39 6.00
N SER A 245 4.45 -6.64 6.43
CA SER A 245 4.58 -5.71 7.55
C SER A 245 3.32 -5.66 8.41
N VAL A 246 3.46 -5.08 9.60
CA VAL A 246 2.34 -4.67 10.45
C VAL A 246 2.71 -3.33 11.08
N TRP A 247 1.81 -2.35 10.98
CA TRP A 247 2.09 -0.99 11.40
C TRP A 247 0.81 -0.25 11.80
N ASP A 248 0.97 0.78 12.62
CA ASP A 248 0.00 1.85 12.82
C ASP A 248 0.47 3.12 12.12
N ASP A 249 -0.44 4.02 11.81
CA ASP A 249 -0.15 5.19 10.97
C ASP A 249 0.01 6.46 11.81
N GLY A 250 1.26 6.88 11.96
CA GLY A 250 1.64 8.12 12.67
C GLY A 250 1.27 9.42 11.95
N TYR A 251 0.73 9.37 10.72
CA TYR A 251 0.36 10.54 9.93
C TYR A 251 -1.15 10.75 9.86
N ALA A 252 -1.90 9.74 9.42
CA ALA A 252 -3.33 9.84 9.15
C ALA A 252 -4.19 8.85 9.95
N ASN A 253 -3.63 8.22 10.99
CA ASN A 253 -4.34 7.33 11.92
C ASN A 253 -5.05 6.16 11.21
N MET A 254 -4.57 5.75 10.03
CA MET A 254 -5.14 4.69 9.18
C MET A 254 -6.52 5.01 8.60
N LEU A 255 -6.99 6.24 8.76
CA LEU A 255 -8.35 6.64 8.35
C LEU A 255 -8.53 6.62 6.82
N TRP A 256 -7.45 6.72 6.07
CA TRP A 256 -7.44 6.55 4.61
C TRP A 256 -7.70 5.10 4.17
N LEU A 257 -7.61 4.13 5.08
CA LEU A 257 -7.90 2.71 4.84
C LEU A 257 -9.24 2.29 5.44
N ASP A 258 -9.52 2.63 6.70
CA ASP A 258 -10.62 2.05 7.47
C ASP A 258 -11.60 3.07 8.09
N GLY A 259 -11.31 4.36 7.94
CA GLY A 259 -12.05 5.43 8.60
C GLY A 259 -13.47 5.59 8.05
N GLU A 260 -14.40 5.97 8.94
CA GLU A 260 -15.74 6.43 8.59
C GLU A 260 -15.71 7.64 7.63
N ARG A 261 -14.59 8.37 7.61
CA ARG A 261 -14.29 9.44 6.65
C ARG A 261 -12.80 9.70 6.52
N TYR A 262 -12.36 9.97 5.29
CA TYR A 262 -11.09 10.62 5.01
C TYR A 262 -11.12 11.32 3.64
N PRO A 263 -10.77 12.62 3.54
CA PRO A 263 -10.28 13.50 4.61
C PRO A 263 -11.39 13.92 5.60
N LEU A 264 -10.98 14.42 6.78
CA LEU A 264 -11.87 14.66 7.93
C LEU A 264 -12.84 15.85 7.75
N ASP A 265 -12.58 16.70 6.77
CA ASP A 265 -13.36 17.91 6.45
C ASP A 265 -14.45 17.68 5.40
N ARG A 266 -14.54 16.49 4.82
CA ARG A 266 -15.57 16.12 3.84
C ARG A 266 -16.71 15.31 4.45
N ASP A 267 -17.88 15.37 3.82
CA ASP A 267 -19.06 14.62 4.27
C ASP A 267 -18.90 13.12 3.93
N PRO A 268 -19.06 12.19 4.89
CA PRO A 268 -18.97 10.75 4.65
C PRO A 268 -19.89 10.21 3.54
N SER A 269 -20.99 10.91 3.23
CA SER A 269 -21.92 10.54 2.16
C SER A 269 -21.42 10.87 0.75
N GLU A 270 -20.41 11.73 0.64
CA GLU A 270 -19.77 12.00 -0.65
C GLU A 270 -19.04 10.74 -1.16
N PRO A 271 -19.15 10.40 -2.45
CA PRO A 271 -18.48 9.25 -3.04
C PRO A 271 -17.03 9.12 -2.60
N GLY A 272 -16.83 8.04 -1.85
CA GLY A 272 -15.56 7.59 -1.38
C GLY A 272 -14.96 8.29 -0.16
N VAL A 273 -15.58 9.29 0.43
CA VAL A 273 -15.06 9.82 1.70
C VAL A 273 -15.03 8.73 2.76
N ALA A 274 -16.08 7.92 2.88
CA ALA A 274 -16.12 6.75 3.74
C ALA A 274 -15.28 5.58 3.19
N ARG A 275 -14.43 5.01 4.05
CA ARG A 275 -13.48 3.92 3.71
C ARG A 275 -13.56 2.76 4.70
N GLY A 276 -14.49 2.81 5.63
CA GLY A 276 -14.78 1.75 6.57
C GLY A 276 -15.71 2.27 7.66
N GLU A 277 -15.72 1.57 8.78
CA GLU A 277 -16.61 1.86 9.91
C GLU A 277 -15.82 2.36 11.13
N CYS A 278 -14.52 2.61 10.98
CA CYS A 278 -13.66 2.99 12.09
C CYS A 278 -13.84 4.46 12.46
N PRO A 279 -14.02 4.78 13.76
CA PRO A 279 -14.20 6.15 14.20
C PRO A 279 -12.92 6.95 14.02
N THR A 280 -13.09 8.26 13.83
CA THR A 280 -11.93 9.19 13.86
C THR A 280 -11.25 9.18 15.25
N GLU A 281 -12.05 9.28 16.31
CA GLU A 281 -11.56 9.28 17.69
C GLU A 281 -11.17 7.86 18.13
N GLY A 282 -9.99 7.72 18.75
CA GLY A 282 -9.48 6.45 19.24
C GLY A 282 -8.63 5.67 18.24
N SER A 283 -8.49 6.18 17.01
CA SER A 283 -7.61 5.63 15.97
C SER A 283 -6.18 6.20 16.05
N GLU A 284 -5.88 7.06 17.03
CA GLU A 284 -4.55 7.63 17.19
C GLU A 284 -3.51 6.55 17.59
N PRO A 285 -2.26 6.65 17.11
CA PRO A 285 -1.19 5.68 17.39
C PRO A 285 -1.07 5.28 18.86
N ALA A 286 -1.09 6.24 19.78
CA ALA A 286 -0.98 5.96 21.22
C ALA A 286 -2.15 5.08 21.73
N THR A 287 -3.37 5.36 21.27
CA THR A 287 -4.58 4.60 21.63
C THR A 287 -4.52 3.19 21.02
N VAL A 288 -4.14 3.08 19.75
CA VAL A 288 -4.02 1.82 19.01
C VAL A 288 -2.95 0.93 19.65
N ARG A 289 -1.75 1.46 19.88
CA ARG A 289 -0.63 0.73 20.51
C ARG A 289 -0.99 0.19 21.88
N GLU A 290 -1.72 0.95 22.71
CA GLU A 290 -2.15 0.48 24.04
C GLU A 290 -3.25 -0.58 23.96
N SER A 291 -4.31 -0.29 23.21
CA SER A 291 -5.51 -1.13 23.13
C SER A 291 -5.30 -2.43 22.34
N GLN A 292 -4.39 -2.42 21.37
CA GLN A 292 -4.12 -3.52 20.44
C GLN A 292 -2.68 -4.03 20.55
N ARG A 293 -1.98 -3.83 21.68
CA ARG A 293 -0.59 -4.26 21.91
C ARG A 293 -0.26 -5.74 21.62
N ASN A 294 -1.27 -6.60 21.64
CA ASN A 294 -1.13 -8.04 21.40
C ASN A 294 -1.67 -8.46 20.02
N ALA A 295 -2.12 -7.50 19.21
CA ALA A 295 -2.62 -7.78 17.89
C ALA A 295 -1.54 -8.44 17.03
N GLN A 296 -1.95 -9.41 16.24
CA GLN A 296 -1.08 -10.15 15.35
C GLN A 296 -1.79 -10.39 14.02
N VAL A 297 -0.99 -10.53 12.98
CA VAL A 297 -1.40 -10.99 11.67
C VAL A 297 -0.53 -12.18 11.28
N THR A 298 -1.12 -13.16 10.59
CA THR A 298 -0.38 -14.29 10.03
C THR A 298 -0.58 -14.33 8.53
N TYR A 299 0.53 -14.35 7.80
CA TYR A 299 0.60 -14.63 6.37
C TYR A 299 1.19 -16.02 6.18
N SER A 300 0.54 -16.86 5.39
CA SER A 300 1.01 -18.23 5.19
C SER A 300 0.63 -18.78 3.81
N ASN A 301 1.16 -19.95 3.45
CA ASN A 301 0.75 -20.68 2.25
C ASN A 301 0.86 -19.86 0.95
N PHE A 302 1.95 -19.10 0.82
CA PHE A 302 2.26 -18.35 -0.40
C PHE A 302 2.41 -19.28 -1.60
N LYS A 303 1.75 -18.92 -2.70
CA LYS A 303 1.78 -19.60 -4.00
C LYS A 303 1.93 -18.55 -5.09
N TYR A 304 2.69 -18.87 -6.12
CA TYR A 304 2.97 -17.97 -7.22
C TYR A 304 3.13 -18.79 -8.50
N GLY A 305 2.54 -18.31 -9.60
CA GLY A 305 2.72 -18.88 -10.94
C GLY A 305 1.56 -18.60 -11.88
#